data_AF-A0A015KXZ8-F1
#
_entry.id   AF-A0A015KXZ8-F1
#
_cell.length_a   1.000
_cell.length_b   1.000
_cell.length_c   1.000
_cell.angle_alpha   90.00
_cell.angle_beta   90.00
_cell.angle_gamma   90.00
#
_symmetry.space_group_name_H-M   'P 1'
#
loop_
_entity.id
_entity.type
_entity.pdbx_description
1 polymer ?
#
loop_
_entity_poly.entity_id
_entity_poly.type
_entity_poly.pdbx_seq_one_letter_code
_entity_poly.pdbx_strand_id
1 'polypeptide(L)'
;MVLVLVIGDFHIPYRVHDLPLKFKKLLVPGKIQQIICTGNVCDKETFDYLRTVAADVHVVKGDYDEFPSWPLSKIITHGPLRIGVLHGHQVIPVGDAESLSIVARQMDVDILLTGHTHRFEAIEYEGKFFVNPGSATGAYSGFSSE
;
A
#
# COMPACT_ATOMS: atom_id res chain seq x y z
N MET A 1 -4.16 -3.31 -21.58
CA MET A 1 -4.68 -3.51 -20.21
C MET A 1 -3.49 -3.42 -19.27
N VAL A 2 -3.57 -2.64 -18.19
CA VAL A 2 -2.48 -2.50 -17.20
C VAL A 2 -2.94 -3.18 -15.91
N LEU A 3 -2.15 -4.12 -15.42
CA LEU A 3 -2.34 -4.80 -14.14
C LEU A 3 -1.43 -4.16 -13.09
N VAL A 4 -2.06 -3.53 -12.10
CA VAL A 4 -1.39 -2.89 -10.96
C VAL A 4 -1.57 -3.76 -9.73
N LEU A 5 -0.47 -4.14 -9.09
CA LEU A 5 -0.49 -4.79 -7.78
C LEU A 5 -0.44 -3.71 -6.69
N VAL A 6 -1.41 -3.74 -5.77
CA VAL A 6 -1.36 -2.94 -4.55
C VAL A 6 -1.01 -3.86 -3.38
N ILE A 7 0.03 -3.51 -2.61
CA ILE A 7 0.58 -4.37 -1.55
C ILE A 7 1.28 -3.55 -0.46
N GLY A 8 1.43 -4.05 0.77
CA GLY A 8 2.22 -3.35 1.78
C GLY A 8 2.13 -4.00 3.16
N ASP A 9 2.54 -3.25 4.17
CA ASP A 9 2.56 -3.68 5.57
C ASP A 9 3.27 -5.04 5.74
N PHE A 10 4.45 -5.17 5.14
CA PHE A 10 5.26 -6.39 5.20
C PHE A 10 5.86 -6.62 6.58
N HIS A 11 6.44 -5.56 7.16
CA HIS A 11 7.16 -5.58 8.43
C HIS A 11 8.24 -6.68 8.51
N ILE A 12 8.98 -6.90 7.43
CA ILE A 12 10.11 -7.83 7.39
C ILE A 12 11.40 -7.06 7.69
N PRO A 13 12.25 -7.48 8.64
CA PRO A 13 12.18 -8.71 9.44
C PRO A 13 11.51 -8.54 10.82
N TYR A 14 11.00 -7.35 11.14
CA TYR A 14 10.62 -6.98 12.52
C TYR A 14 9.43 -7.76 13.10
N ARG A 15 8.40 -8.07 12.30
CA ARG A 15 7.19 -8.77 12.75
C ARG A 15 7.01 -10.13 12.09
N VAL A 16 7.46 -10.26 10.84
CA VAL A 16 7.35 -11.50 10.06
C VAL A 16 8.67 -11.73 9.35
N HIS A 17 9.03 -13.00 9.16
CA HIS A 17 10.30 -13.37 8.53
C HIS A 17 10.22 -13.45 7.00
N ASP A 18 9.02 -13.68 6.45
CA ASP A 18 8.86 -13.86 5.00
C ASP A 18 7.40 -13.70 4.53
N LEU A 19 7.23 -13.48 3.23
CA LEU A 19 5.93 -13.51 2.55
C LEU A 19 5.43 -14.96 2.41
N PRO A 20 4.12 -15.23 2.61
CA PRO A 20 3.56 -16.58 2.44
C PRO A 20 3.92 -17.21 1.09
N LEU A 21 4.36 -18.47 1.11
CA LEU A 21 4.80 -19.20 -0.10
C LEU A 21 3.75 -19.22 -1.21
N LYS A 22 2.46 -19.28 -0.85
CA LYS A 22 1.36 -19.24 -1.82
C LYS A 22 1.32 -17.91 -2.57
N PHE A 23 1.62 -16.79 -1.91
CA PHE A 23 1.67 -15.47 -2.54
C PHE A 23 2.90 -15.34 -3.44
N LYS A 24 4.08 -15.79 -2.98
CA LYS A 24 5.30 -15.81 -3.81
C LYS A 24 5.10 -16.55 -5.14
N LYS A 25 4.35 -17.66 -5.12
CA LYS A 25 4.02 -18.43 -6.35
C LYS A 25 3.10 -17.67 -7.32
N LEU A 26 2.33 -16.71 -6.85
CA LEU A 26 1.44 -15.88 -7.68
C LEU A 26 2.14 -14.62 -8.19
N LEU A 27 3.07 -14.08 -7.41
CA LEU A 27 3.87 -12.89 -7.71
C LEU A 27 5.04 -13.25 -8.64
N VAL A 28 4.72 -13.66 -9.86
CA VAL A 28 5.71 -14.01 -10.89
C VAL A 28 5.93 -12.86 -11.88
N PRO A 29 7.18 -12.65 -12.35
CA PRO A 29 7.48 -11.61 -13.33
C PRO A 29 6.71 -11.79 -14.64
N GLY A 30 6.47 -10.69 -15.35
CA GLY A 30 5.85 -10.69 -16.69
C GLY A 30 4.32 -10.66 -16.69
N LYS A 31 3.65 -10.77 -15.52
CA LYS A 31 2.19 -10.60 -15.40
C LYS A 31 1.78 -9.22 -14.91
N ILE A 32 2.52 -8.67 -13.94
CA ILE A 32 2.23 -7.40 -13.27
C ILE A 32 3.08 -6.32 -13.93
N GLN A 33 2.45 -5.21 -14.33
CA GLN A 33 3.17 -4.11 -15.00
C GLN A 33 3.67 -3.08 -13.98
N GLN A 34 2.93 -2.88 -12.89
CA GLN A 34 3.27 -1.90 -11.87
C GLN A 34 2.93 -2.41 -10.47
N ILE A 35 3.74 -2.04 -9.49
CA ILE A 35 3.49 -2.26 -8.07
C ILE A 35 3.35 -0.91 -7.37
N ILE A 36 2.27 -0.76 -6.61
CA ILE A 36 2.07 0.35 -5.69
C ILE A 36 2.12 -0.20 -4.27
N CYS A 37 3.14 0.19 -3.53
CA CYS A 37 3.36 -0.25 -2.17
C CYS A 37 2.94 0.83 -1.17
N THR A 38 2.08 0.46 -0.20
CA THR A 38 1.62 1.37 0.86
C THR A 38 2.68 1.63 1.92
N GLY A 39 3.80 0.88 1.93
CA GLY A 39 4.93 1.07 2.84
C GLY A 39 5.07 -0.07 3.86
N ASN A 40 5.86 0.17 4.91
CA ASN A 40 6.26 -0.81 5.92
C ASN A 40 6.91 -2.04 5.27
N VAL A 41 7.82 -1.79 4.32
CA VAL A 41 8.66 -2.81 3.69
C VAL A 41 9.84 -3.16 4.61
N CYS A 42 10.36 -2.16 5.31
CA CYS A 42 11.36 -2.21 6.38
C CYS A 42 12.79 -2.58 5.95
N ASP A 43 12.98 -3.47 4.97
CA ASP A 43 14.32 -3.87 4.51
C ASP A 43 14.52 -3.71 2.99
N LYS A 44 15.80 -3.70 2.60
CA LYS A 44 16.20 -3.57 1.19
C LYS A 44 15.91 -4.85 0.41
N GLU A 45 15.99 -6.02 1.05
CA GLU A 45 15.79 -7.32 0.40
C GLU A 45 14.35 -7.49 -0.07
N THR A 46 13.35 -7.13 0.74
CA THR A 46 11.95 -7.16 0.34
C THR A 46 11.67 -6.16 -0.77
N PHE A 47 12.28 -4.97 -0.72
CA PHE A 47 12.15 -3.98 -1.79
C PHE A 47 12.76 -4.47 -3.11
N ASP A 48 13.95 -5.06 -3.07
CA ASP A 48 14.60 -5.65 -4.25
C ASP A 48 13.77 -6.82 -4.80
N TYR A 49 13.15 -7.64 -3.94
CA TYR A 49 12.21 -8.68 -4.36
C TYR A 49 11.04 -8.09 -5.16
N LEU A 50 10.41 -7.00 -4.70
CA LEU A 50 9.32 -6.37 -5.45
C LEU A 50 9.75 -5.91 -6.86
N ARG A 51 10.99 -5.40 -6.99
CA ARG A 51 11.57 -5.03 -8.29
C ARG A 51 11.83 -6.22 -9.22
N THR A 52 11.96 -7.43 -8.68
CA THR A 52 12.01 -8.63 -9.54
C THR A 52 10.65 -8.96 -10.13
N VAL A 53 9.55 -8.62 -9.44
CA VAL A 53 8.18 -8.93 -9.86
C VAL A 53 7.69 -7.96 -10.94
N ALA A 54 7.96 -6.66 -10.80
CA ALA A 54 7.62 -5.65 -11.79
C ALA A 54 8.72 -4.59 -11.92
N ALA A 55 8.92 -4.05 -13.12
CA ALA A 55 9.92 -3.02 -13.37
C ALA A 55 9.52 -1.66 -12.79
N ASP A 56 8.22 -1.33 -12.79
CA ASP A 56 7.69 -0.08 -12.24
C ASP A 56 7.18 -0.30 -10.81
N VAL A 57 7.95 0.16 -9.83
CA VAL A 57 7.63 0.03 -8.40
C VAL A 57 7.55 1.40 -7.76
N HIS A 58 6.42 1.68 -7.14
CA HIS A 58 6.16 2.88 -6.37
C HIS A 58 5.98 2.50 -4.91
N VAL A 59 6.67 3.20 -4.02
CA VAL A 59 6.59 2.96 -2.57
C VAL A 59 6.40 4.30 -1.88
N VAL A 60 5.51 4.34 -0.91
CA VAL A 60 5.41 5.45 0.05
C VAL A 60 5.96 5.00 1.40
N LYS A 61 6.41 5.96 2.20
CA LYS A 61 7.08 5.69 3.47
C LYS A 61 6.07 5.31 4.55
N GLY A 62 6.21 4.10 5.09
CA GLY A 62 5.56 3.66 6.31
C GLY A 62 6.24 4.17 7.57
N ASP A 63 5.58 3.98 8.71
CA ASP A 63 6.06 4.39 10.03
C ASP A 63 7.28 3.57 10.51
N TYR A 64 7.47 2.36 9.98
CA TYR A 64 8.63 1.49 10.26
C TYR A 64 9.69 1.50 9.14
N ASP A 65 9.52 2.31 8.10
CA ASP A 65 10.50 2.41 7.02
C ASP A 65 11.60 3.42 7.35
N GLU A 66 12.84 2.97 7.36
CA GLU A 66 14.00 3.82 7.64
C GLU A 66 14.59 4.49 6.38
N PHE A 67 14.04 4.25 5.20
CA PHE A 67 14.52 4.83 3.94
C PHE A 67 14.09 6.30 3.80
N PRO A 68 15.00 7.28 3.98
CA PRO A 68 14.62 8.70 4.01
C PRO A 68 14.23 9.24 2.62
N SER A 69 14.60 8.55 1.55
CA SER A 69 14.28 8.92 0.16
C SER A 69 12.84 8.59 -0.25
N TRP A 70 12.10 7.79 0.52
CA TRP A 70 10.73 7.43 0.16
C TRP A 70 9.77 8.56 0.53
N PRO A 71 8.87 8.95 -0.39
CA PRO A 71 7.92 10.04 -0.14
C PRO A 71 6.83 9.58 0.84
N LEU A 72 6.28 10.51 1.63
CA LEU A 72 5.16 10.21 2.54
C LEU A 72 3.85 9.94 1.79
N SER A 73 3.68 10.56 0.63
CA SER A 73 2.56 10.35 -0.26
C SER A 73 2.98 10.46 -1.71
N LYS A 74 2.22 9.84 -2.62
CA LYS A 74 2.46 9.89 -4.05
C LYS A 74 1.15 9.89 -4.81
N ILE A 75 1.10 10.61 -5.93
CA ILE A 75 -0.02 10.57 -6.87
C ILE A 75 0.48 9.91 -8.15
N ILE A 76 -0.29 8.95 -8.65
CA ILE A 76 -0.01 8.17 -9.86
C ILE A 76 -1.23 8.30 -10.77
N THR A 77 -1.02 8.54 -12.06
CA THR A 77 -2.11 8.75 -13.01
C THR A 77 -2.14 7.63 -14.04
N HIS A 78 -3.29 6.97 -14.19
CA HIS A 78 -3.56 6.00 -15.23
C HIS A 78 -4.75 6.46 -16.08
N GLY A 79 -4.45 7.08 -17.23
CA GLY A 79 -5.47 7.66 -18.09
C GLY A 79 -6.26 8.74 -17.33
N PRO A 80 -7.60 8.64 -17.21
CA PRO A 80 -8.39 9.60 -16.46
C PRO A 80 -8.33 9.39 -14.94
N LEU A 81 -7.82 8.25 -14.46
CA LEU A 81 -7.82 7.92 -13.04
C LEU A 81 -6.59 8.47 -12.34
N ARG A 82 -6.81 9.22 -11.26
CA ARG A 82 -5.78 9.69 -10.33
C ARG A 82 -5.81 8.85 -9.07
N ILE A 83 -4.68 8.21 -8.78
CA ILE A 83 -4.51 7.30 -7.65
C ILE A 83 -3.58 7.97 -6.64
N GLY A 84 -4.10 8.29 -5.46
CA GLY A 84 -3.33 8.76 -4.32
C GLY A 84 -2.87 7.58 -3.47
N VAL A 85 -1.66 7.65 -2.96
CA VAL A 85 -1.06 6.62 -2.11
C VAL A 85 -0.43 7.30 -0.91
N LEU A 86 -0.72 6.78 0.27
CA LEU A 86 -0.03 7.08 1.53
C LEU A 86 -0.10 5.85 2.43
N HIS A 87 0.72 5.82 3.47
CA HIS A 87 0.71 4.69 4.39
C HIS A 87 -0.56 4.62 5.24
N GLY A 88 -1.09 5.76 5.69
CA GLY A 88 -2.30 5.83 6.49
C GLY A 88 -2.07 6.09 7.98
N HIS A 89 -0.83 5.96 8.47
CA HIS A 89 -0.48 6.37 9.85
C HIS A 89 -0.60 7.89 10.06
N GLN A 90 -0.64 8.65 8.96
CA GLN A 90 -0.84 10.09 8.95
C GLN A 90 -2.32 10.50 9.09
N VAL A 91 -3.26 9.55 8.96
CA VAL A 91 -4.70 9.82 8.97
C VAL A 91 -5.25 9.51 10.35
N ILE A 92 -5.90 10.50 10.96
CA ILE A 92 -6.44 10.42 12.32
C ILE A 92 -7.91 10.88 12.27
N PRO A 93 -8.88 10.11 12.82
CA PRO A 93 -8.72 8.78 13.38
C PRO A 93 -8.30 7.73 12.34
N VAL A 94 -7.60 6.67 12.78
CA VAL A 94 -7.10 5.62 11.89
C VAL A 94 -8.26 4.86 11.26
N GLY A 95 -8.27 4.74 9.93
CA GLY A 95 -9.30 4.00 9.19
C GLY A 95 -10.65 4.71 9.10
N ASP A 96 -10.79 5.94 9.59
CA ASP A 96 -12.03 6.68 9.52
C ASP A 96 -12.34 7.16 8.09
N ALA A 97 -13.55 6.85 7.60
CA ALA A 97 -13.94 7.10 6.22
C ALA A 97 -13.99 8.61 5.89
N GLU A 98 -14.42 9.45 6.83
CA GLU A 98 -14.46 10.92 6.65
C GLU A 98 -13.05 11.51 6.60
N SER A 99 -12.17 11.09 7.51
CA SER A 99 -10.76 11.51 7.47
C SER A 99 -10.07 11.08 6.17
N LEU A 100 -10.34 9.87 5.68
CA LEU A 100 -9.83 9.41 4.38
C LEU A 100 -10.43 10.22 3.22
N SER A 101 -11.73 10.56 3.26
CA SER A 101 -12.39 11.37 2.23
C SER A 101 -11.78 12.76 2.12
N ILE A 102 -11.45 13.39 3.25
CA ILE A 102 -10.75 14.67 3.32
C ILE A 102 -9.38 14.58 2.64
N VAL A 103 -8.60 13.54 2.94
CA VAL A 103 -7.27 13.34 2.32
C VAL A 103 -7.41 13.12 0.81
N ALA A 104 -8.37 12.30 0.37
CA ALA A 104 -8.61 12.08 -1.05
C ALA A 104 -9.04 13.35 -1.79
N ARG A 105 -9.78 14.26 -1.13
CA ARG A 105 -10.13 15.59 -1.66
C ARG A 105 -8.92 16.51 -1.71
N GLN A 106 -8.10 16.54 -0.66
CA GLN A 106 -6.87 17.37 -0.60
C GLN A 106 -5.85 16.96 -1.66
N MET A 107 -5.68 15.66 -1.89
CA MET A 107 -4.81 15.13 -2.94
C MET A 107 -5.42 15.23 -4.34
N ASP A 108 -6.72 15.53 -4.43
CA ASP A 108 -7.48 15.61 -5.67
C ASP A 108 -7.37 14.30 -6.48
N VAL A 109 -7.74 13.18 -5.84
CA VAL A 109 -7.64 11.82 -6.42
C VAL A 109 -8.99 11.13 -6.49
N ASP A 110 -9.13 10.20 -7.44
CA ASP A 110 -10.33 9.38 -7.63
C ASP A 110 -10.27 8.10 -6.78
N ILE A 111 -9.04 7.55 -6.63
CA ILE A 111 -8.75 6.36 -5.85
C ILE A 111 -7.74 6.72 -4.76
N LEU A 112 -8.01 6.37 -3.51
CA LEU A 112 -7.05 6.51 -2.40
C LEU A 112 -6.62 5.13 -1.90
N LEU A 113 -5.30 4.90 -1.90
CA LEU A 113 -4.66 3.70 -1.39
C LEU A 113 -4.02 3.99 -0.04
N THR A 114 -4.43 3.24 0.99
CA THR A 114 -3.90 3.34 2.35
C THR A 114 -3.57 1.96 2.92
N GLY A 115 -2.77 1.90 3.98
CA GLY A 115 -2.41 0.68 4.71
C GLY A 115 -2.67 0.85 6.22
N HIS A 116 -1.69 0.47 7.04
CA HIS A 116 -1.62 0.70 8.49
C HIS A 116 -2.61 -0.10 9.36
N THR A 117 -3.87 -0.25 8.94
CA THR A 117 -4.88 -1.05 9.66
C THR A 117 -4.63 -2.55 9.57
N HIS A 118 -3.84 -2.99 8.58
CA HIS A 118 -3.60 -4.38 8.20
C HIS A 118 -4.87 -5.15 7.81
N ARG A 119 -5.98 -4.45 7.53
CA ARG A 119 -7.25 -5.04 7.11
C ARG A 119 -7.53 -4.69 5.66
N PHE A 120 -7.89 -5.71 4.89
CA PHE A 120 -8.33 -5.49 3.53
C PHE A 120 -9.67 -4.77 3.53
N GLU A 121 -9.74 -3.65 2.83
CA GLU A 121 -10.97 -2.90 2.61
C GLU A 121 -10.97 -2.37 1.18
N ALA A 122 -12.12 -2.42 0.51
CA ALA A 122 -12.30 -1.85 -0.82
C ALA A 122 -13.72 -1.30 -0.89
N ILE A 123 -13.85 0.01 -0.68
CA ILE A 123 -15.14 0.67 -0.51
C ILE A 123 -15.26 1.88 -1.43
N GLU A 124 -16.48 2.15 -1.87
CA GLU A 124 -16.82 3.41 -2.53
C GLU A 124 -17.46 4.33 -1.50
N TYR A 125 -16.98 5.58 -1.43
CA TYR A 125 -17.49 6.58 -0.49
C TYR A 125 -17.44 7.96 -1.16
N GLU A 126 -18.58 8.68 -1.15
CA GLU A 126 -18.74 9.99 -1.80
C GLU A 126 -18.26 10.06 -3.26
N GLY A 127 -18.45 8.98 -4.03
CA GLY A 127 -18.06 8.90 -5.44
C GLY A 127 -16.54 8.73 -5.67
N LYS A 128 -15.78 8.43 -4.62
CA LYS A 128 -14.35 8.06 -4.67
C LYS A 128 -14.16 6.62 -4.19
N PHE A 129 -13.07 5.99 -4.63
CA PHE A 129 -12.76 4.62 -4.26
C PHE A 129 -11.61 4.55 -3.26
N PHE A 130 -11.79 3.82 -2.16
CA PHE A 130 -10.80 3.67 -1.10
C PHE A 130 -10.39 2.22 -1.02
N VAL A 131 -9.09 1.96 -1.08
CA VAL A 131 -8.56 0.59 -1.03
C VAL A 131 -7.44 0.49 -0.01
N ASN A 132 -7.59 -0.48 0.88
CA ASN A 132 -6.55 -0.96 1.76
C ASN A 132 -6.21 -2.40 1.37
N PRO A 133 -4.96 -2.70 0.94
CA PRO A 133 -4.59 -4.07 0.58
C PRO A 133 -4.46 -4.99 1.81
N GLY A 134 -4.46 -4.43 3.03
CA GLY A 134 -4.08 -5.12 4.25
C GLY A 134 -2.58 -5.45 4.29
N SER A 135 -2.19 -6.29 5.25
CA SER A 135 -0.81 -6.77 5.37
C SER A 135 -0.54 -7.96 4.47
N ALA A 136 0.45 -7.83 3.59
CA ALA A 136 0.87 -8.90 2.68
C ALA A 136 1.39 -10.15 3.41
N THR A 137 1.94 -9.96 4.61
CA THR A 137 2.54 -11.00 5.45
C THR A 137 1.61 -11.47 6.57
N GLY A 138 0.48 -10.79 6.78
CA GLY A 138 -0.38 -11.00 7.96
C GLY A 138 0.28 -10.54 9.27
N ALA A 139 1.15 -9.51 9.20
CA ALA A 139 1.80 -8.94 10.37
C ALA A 139 0.76 -8.46 11.40
N TYR A 140 1.09 -8.59 12.68
CA TYR A 140 0.24 -8.05 13.76
C TYR A 140 0.13 -6.52 13.65
N SER A 141 -1.05 -5.96 13.98
CA SER A 141 -1.28 -4.52 14.15
C SER A 141 -2.11 -4.28 15.41
N GLY A 142 -1.83 -3.18 16.13
CA GLY A 142 -2.58 -2.79 17.33
C GLY A 142 -3.97 -2.21 17.04
N PHE A 143 -4.30 -1.96 15.77
CA PHE A 143 -5.57 -1.38 15.35
C PHE A 143 -6.64 -2.42 14.97
N SER A 144 -6.43 -3.69 15.36
CA SER A 144 -7.45 -4.72 15.18
C SER A 144 -8.64 -4.46 16.11
N SER A 145 -9.71 -3.85 15.58
CA SER A 145 -11.02 -3.86 16.21
C SER A 145 -11.65 -5.25 16.11
N GLU A 146 -12.00 -5.88 17.22
CA GLU A 146 -12.68 -7.19 17.23
C GLU A 146 -13.88 -7.27 16.27
#